data_AF-A0A521I3M8-F1
#
_entry.id   AF-A0A521I3M8-F1
#
_cell.length_a   1.000
_cell.length_b   1.000
_cell.length_c   1.000
_cell.angle_alpha   90.00
_cell.angle_beta   90.00
_cell.angle_gamma   90.00
#
_symmetry.space_group_name_H-M   'P 1'
#
loop_
_entity.id
_entity.type
_entity.pdbx_description
1 polymer ?
#
loop_
_entity_poly.entity_id
_entity_poly.type
_entity_poly.pdbx_seq_one_letter_code
_entity_poly.pdbx_strand_id
1 'polypeptide(L)' 'MTPIHELLSRIRWDPGFGRGEIVIGYYDRVADRIVRVPLRDVSFGHGEHFACEVLDADGEA' A
#
# COMPACT_ATOMS: atom_id res chain seq x y z
N MET A 1 11.12 -11.95 13.01
CA MET A 1 10.61 -10.65 12.52
C MET A 1 10.20 -10.86 11.08
N THR A 2 8.93 -10.65 10.72
CA THR A 2 8.47 -10.82 9.32
C THR A 2 8.76 -9.53 8.54
N PRO A 3 9.49 -9.58 7.41
CA PRO A 3 9.69 -8.43 6.55
C PRO A 3 8.37 -7.86 6.01
N ILE A 4 8.32 -6.54 5.83
CA ILE A 4 7.09 -5.88 5.36
C ILE A 4 6.64 -6.36 3.96
N HIS A 5 7.59 -6.69 3.07
CA HIS A 5 7.27 -7.22 1.74
C HIS A 5 6.58 -8.60 1.82
N GLU A 6 6.98 -9.44 2.80
CA GLU A 6 6.41 -10.76 2.99
C GLU A 6 5.00 -10.66 3.58
N LEU A 7 4.80 -9.72 4.52
CA LEU A 7 3.49 -9.39 5.06
C LEU A 7 2.53 -8.87 3.97
N LEU A 8 2.98 -7.92 3.15
CA LEU A 8 2.18 -7.34 2.06
C LEU A 8 1.84 -8.39 1.00
N SER A 9 2.78 -9.29 0.68
CA SER A 9 2.53 -10.40 -0.24
C SER A 9 1.48 -11.36 0.32
N ARG A 10 1.54 -11.70 1.61
CA ARG A 10 0.53 -12.55 2.25
C ARG A 10 -0.84 -11.89 2.23
N ILE A 11 -0.93 -10.60 2.55
CA ILE A 11 -2.19 -9.86 2.50
C ILE A 11 -2.80 -9.88 1.09
N ARG A 12 -1.98 -9.72 0.04
CA ARG A 12 -2.45 -9.64 -1.36
C ARG A 12 -2.94 -10.99 -1.90
N TRP A 13 -2.30 -12.09 -1.52
CA TRP A 13 -2.58 -13.42 -2.07
C TRP A 13 -3.43 -14.31 -1.17
N ASP A 14 -3.62 -13.95 0.10
CA ASP A 14 -4.45 -14.72 1.03
C ASP A 14 -5.93 -14.31 0.89
N PRO A 15 -6.82 -15.21 0.43
CA PRO A 15 -8.24 -14.91 0.25
C PRO A 15 -9.02 -14.69 1.56
N GLY A 16 -8.41 -14.96 2.73
CA GLY A 16 -8.89 -14.52 4.04
C GLY A 16 -8.59 -13.06 4.32
N PHE A 17 -7.43 -12.56 3.89
CA PHE A 17 -7.01 -11.16 4.07
C PHE A 17 -7.58 -10.22 2.99
N GLY A 18 -7.78 -10.70 1.77
CA GLY A 18 -8.45 -9.93 0.70
C GLY A 18 -9.90 -9.56 1.00
N ARG A 19 -10.51 -10.16 2.04
CA ARG A 19 -11.84 -9.81 2.56
C ARG A 19 -11.83 -8.72 3.63
N GLY A 20 -10.67 -8.40 4.21
CA GLY A 20 -10.52 -7.33 5.18
C GLY A 20 -10.26 -5.99 4.49
N GLU A 21 -10.80 -4.90 5.04
CA GLU A 21 -10.40 -3.55 4.63
C GLU A 21 -9.03 -3.24 5.24
N ILE A 22 -7.99 -3.24 4.40
CA ILE A 22 -6.63 -2.95 4.83
C ILE A 22 -6.24 -1.58 4.30
N VAL A 23 -5.79 -0.73 5.21
CA VAL A 23 -5.43 0.66 4.95
C VAL A 23 -3.93 0.84 5.20
N ILE A 24 -3.22 1.38 4.22
CA ILE A 24 -1.84 1.82 4.35
C ILE A 24 -1.85 3.30 4.71
N GLY A 25 -1.04 3.67 5.71
CA GLY A 25 -0.73 5.06 6.02
C GLY A 25 0.68 5.41 5.55
N TYR A 26 0.85 6.46 4.75
CA TYR A 26 2.15 7.07 4.50
C TYR A 26 2.19 8.49 5.06
N TYR A 27 3.35 8.89 5.57
CA TYR A 27 3.54 10.25 6.05
C TYR A 27 3.96 11.14 4.90
N ASP A 28 3.05 12.02 4.50
CA ASP A 28 3.30 13.07 3.54
C ASP A 28 4.07 14.19 4.24
N ARG A 29 5.33 14.37 3.83
CA ARG A 29 6.22 15.40 4.39
C ARG A 29 5.88 16.82 3.89
N VAL A 30 5.17 16.95 2.78
CA VAL A 30 4.75 18.24 2.22
C VAL A 30 3.49 18.71 2.93
N ALA A 31 2.51 17.82 3.07
CA ALA A 31 1.27 18.12 3.77
C ALA A 31 1.33 17.93 5.29
N ASP A 32 2.48 17.49 5.81
CA ASP A 32 2.76 17.22 7.23
C ASP A 32 1.67 16.38 7.93
N ARG A 33 1.24 15.31 7.26
CA ARG A 33 0.14 14.46 7.74
C ARG A 33 0.27 13.02 7.28
N ILE A 34 -0.38 12.12 8.00
CA ILE A 34 -0.51 10.72 7.58
C ILE A 34 -1.69 10.63 6.61
N VAL A 35 -1.38 10.34 5.34
CA VAL A 35 -2.38 10.03 4.32
C VAL A 35 -2.68 8.54 4.39
N ARG A 36 -3.97 8.19 4.37
CA ARG A 36 -4.46 6.82 4.50
C ARG A 36 -5.11 6.40 3.19
N VAL A 37 -4.64 5.31 2.61
CA VAL A 37 -5.14 4.78 1.34
C VAL A 37 -5.48 3.30 1.46
N PRO A 38 -6.56 2.82 0.82
CA PRO A 38 -6.85 1.39 0.76
C PRO A 38 -5.72 0.66 0.04
N LEU A 39 -5.26 -0.47 0.59
CA LEU A 39 -4.19 -1.27 -0.02
C LEU A 39 -4.53 -1.72 -1.45
N ARG A 40 -5.82 -1.89 -1.77
CA ARG A 40 -6.30 -2.20 -3.12
C ARG A 40 -5.98 -1.14 -4.18
N ASP A 41 -5.76 0.11 -3.74
CA ASP A 41 -5.46 1.26 -4.59
C ASP A 41 -3.93 1.52 -4.66
N VAL A 42 -3.14 0.63 -4.04
CA VAL A 42 -1.67 0.68 -4.05
C VAL A 42 -1.12 -0.36 -5.03
N SER A 43 -0.44 0.13 -6.06
CA SER A 43 0.29 -0.69 -7.02
C SER A 43 1.76 -0.82 -6.59
N PHE A 44 2.32 -2.01 -6.80
CA PHE A 44 3.75 -2.27 -6.60
C PHE A 44 4.28 -2.71 -7.97
N GLY A 45 5.11 -1.89 -8.60
CA GLY A 45 5.71 -2.17 -9.90
C GLY A 45 6.48 -3.49 -9.90
N HIS A 46 6.41 -4.25 -10.99
CA HIS A 46 7.11 -5.53 -11.09
C HIS A 46 8.63 -5.28 -11.12
N GLY A 47 9.30 -5.50 -9.99
CA GLY A 47 10.73 -5.27 -9.81
C GLY A 47 11.10 -4.12 -8.86
N GLU A 48 10.11 -3.35 -8.39
CA GLU A 48 10.32 -2.30 -7.39
C GLU A 48 10.03 -2.83 -5.99
N HIS A 49 11.11 -3.11 -5.25
CA HIS A 49 11.03 -3.62 -3.88
C HIS A 49 10.95 -2.52 -2.82
N PHE A 50 11.13 -1.26 -3.23
CA PHE A 50 11.29 -0.10 -2.35
C PHE A 50 10.32 1.05 -2.66
N ALA A 51 9.54 0.93 -3.75
CA ALA A 51 8.58 1.93 -4.18
C ALA A 51 7.21 1.29 -4.42
N CYS A 52 6.17 2.07 -4.19
CA CYS A 52 4.80 1.74 -4.51
C CYS A 52 4.11 2.98 -5.06
N GLU A 53 3.27 2.78 -6.06
CA GLU A 53 2.45 3.83 -6.64
C GLU A 53 1.09 3.78 -5.96
N VAL A 54 0.55 4.94 -5.61
CA VAL A 54 -0.77 5.05 -4.99
C VAL A 54 -1.64 5.80 -5.97
N LEU A 55 -2.73 5.18 -6.42
CA LEU A 55 -3.76 5.94 -7.13
C LEU A 55 -4.50 6.78 -6.08
N ASP A 56 -4.18 8.06 -6.00
CA ASP A 56 -5.00 8.99 -5.23
C ASP A 56 -6.26 9.37 -6.02
N ALA A 57 -7.22 9.99 -5.35
CA ALA A 57 -8.47 10.42 -5.98
C ALA A 57 -8.28 11.61 -6.94
N ASP A 58 -7.10 12.22 -6.96
CA ASP A 58 -6.73 13.35 -7.80
C ASP A 58 -6.02 12.91 -9.10
N GLY A 59 -5.55 11.65 -9.18
CA GLY A 59 -5.06 11.01 -10.40
C GLY A 59 -3.62 11.36 -10.79
N GLU A 60 -2.76 11.76 -9.85
CA GLU A 60 -1.36 12.08 -10.16
C GLU A 60 -0.43 10.96 -9.65
N ALA A 61 0.30 10.34 -10.59
CA ALA A 61 1.29 9.28 -10.35
C ALA A 61 2.70 9.85 -10.11
#